data_AF-A0A2S9VVR1-F1
#
_entry.id   AF-A0A2S9VVR1-F1
#
_cell.length_a   1.000
_cell.length_b   1.000
_cell.length_c   1.000
_cell.angle_alpha   90.00
_cell.angle_beta   90.00
_cell.angle_gamma   90.00
#
_symmetry.space_group_name_H-M   'P 1'
#
loop_
_entity.id
_entity.type
_entity.pdbx_description
1 polymer ?
#
loop_
_entity_poly.entity_id
_entity_poly.type
_entity_poly.pdbx_seq_one_letter_code
_entity_poly.pdbx_strand_id
1 'polypeptide(L)'
;MAHNVSQDEELLGILRDVATHRFHQGRQVNPNSMLYQTVSVAVERGYLNNATLDDNYSHTLASIDLTKATLTEAGTTKLQALTNTNDNNDGNEAAAATDTDNQPEA
;
A
#
# COMPACT_ATOMS: atom_id res chain seq x y z
N MET A 1 -17.19 6.83 -8.40
CA MET A 1 -16.79 7.65 -7.23
C MET A 1 -15.27 7.64 -7.16
N ALA A 2 -14.62 8.73 -6.76
CA ALA A 2 -13.16 8.71 -6.59
C ALA A 2 -12.83 7.80 -5.41
N HIS A 3 -12.20 6.65 -5.67
CA HIS A 3 -11.68 5.77 -4.63
C HIS A 3 -10.45 6.47 -4.04
N ASN A 4 -10.60 7.08 -2.87
CA ASN A 4 -9.45 7.61 -2.14
C ASN A 4 -8.67 6.40 -1.61
N VAL A 5 -7.49 6.18 -2.16
CA VAL A 5 -6.64 5.07 -1.74
C VAL A 5 -6.09 5.37 -0.35
N SER A 6 -6.29 4.45 0.58
CA SER A 6 -5.74 4.51 1.94
C SER A 6 -4.23 4.27 1.93
N GLN A 7 -3.54 4.72 2.98
CA GLN A 7 -2.09 4.53 3.11
C GLN A 7 -1.70 3.04 3.15
N ASP A 8 -2.56 2.17 3.70
CA ASP A 8 -2.32 0.72 3.75
C ASP A 8 -2.48 0.05 2.38
N GLU A 9 -3.45 0.48 1.56
CA GLU A 9 -3.61 0.00 0.17
C GLU A 9 -2.40 0.38 -0.70
N GLU A 10 -1.85 1.57 -0.51
CA GLU A 10 -0.66 1.98 -1.25
C GLU A 10 0.61 1.34 -0.74
N LEU A 11 0.71 1.12 0.57
CA LEU A 11 1.79 0.33 1.14
C LEU A 11 1.76 -1.08 0.59
N LEU A 12 0.57 -1.71 0.49
CA LEU A 12 0.40 -3.00 -0.16
C LEU A 12 0.93 -2.98 -1.61
N GLY A 13 0.52 -1.98 -2.39
CA GLY A 13 0.97 -1.80 -3.77
C GLY A 13 2.50 -1.69 -3.88
N ILE A 14 3.12 -0.84 -3.08
CA ILE A 14 4.58 -0.64 -3.06
C ILE A 14 5.30 -1.93 -2.67
N LEU A 15 4.90 -2.59 -1.59
CA LEU A 15 5.54 -3.82 -1.13
C LEU A 15 5.42 -4.93 -2.18
N ARG A 16 4.26 -5.03 -2.86
CA ARG A 16 4.04 -5.98 -3.95
C ARG A 16 4.88 -5.66 -5.18
N ASP A 17 4.97 -4.40 -5.58
CA ASP A 17 5.77 -3.96 -6.72
C ASP A 17 7.28 -4.17 -6.47
N VAL A 18 7.75 -3.97 -5.24
CA VAL A 18 9.13 -4.32 -4.83
C VAL A 18 9.33 -5.83 -4.89
N ALA A 19 8.43 -6.63 -4.32
CA ALA A 19 8.53 -8.10 -4.36
C ALA A 19 8.57 -8.66 -5.79
N THR A 20 7.88 -8.00 -6.71
CA THR A 20 7.79 -8.40 -8.13
C THR A 20 8.80 -7.67 -9.03
N HIS A 21 9.73 -6.88 -8.46
CA HIS A 21 10.77 -6.14 -9.17
C HIS A 21 10.23 -5.24 -10.31
N ARG A 22 9.09 -4.58 -10.09
CA ARG A 22 8.43 -3.71 -11.09
C ARG A 22 9.02 -2.31 -11.19
N PHE A 23 9.91 -1.94 -10.28
CA PHE A 23 10.64 -0.69 -10.36
C PHE A 23 11.89 -0.87 -11.25
N HIS A 24 11.87 -0.26 -12.44
CA HIS A 24 12.97 -0.35 -13.40
C HIS A 24 13.88 0.88 -13.44
N GLN A 25 13.42 1.99 -12.87
CA GLN A 25 14.21 3.22 -12.75
C GLN A 25 13.77 4.01 -11.52
N GLY A 26 14.68 4.82 -11.00
CA GLY A 26 14.33 5.88 -10.06
C GLY A 26 13.47 6.95 -10.72
N ARG A 27 12.65 7.64 -9.92
CA ARG A 27 11.80 8.74 -10.39
C ARG A 27 11.80 9.90 -9.41
N GLN A 28 11.65 11.10 -9.97
CA GLN A 28 11.38 12.30 -9.19
C GLN A 28 9.89 12.36 -8.86
N VAL A 29 9.59 12.71 -7.62
CA VAL A 29 8.23 12.82 -7.09
C VAL A 29 8.13 14.02 -6.17
N ASN A 30 6.91 14.47 -5.93
CA ASN A 30 6.66 15.47 -4.90
C ASN A 30 6.91 14.82 -3.52
N PRO A 31 7.73 15.41 -2.62
CA PRO A 31 7.94 14.89 -1.27
C PRO A 31 6.65 14.81 -0.45
N ASN A 32 5.65 15.64 -0.77
CA ASN A 32 4.32 15.60 -0.17
C ASN A 32 3.36 14.64 -0.87
N SER A 33 3.80 13.92 -1.92
CA SER A 33 2.96 12.90 -2.54
C SER A 33 2.79 11.72 -1.61
N MET A 34 1.61 11.12 -1.69
CA MET A 34 1.24 9.96 -0.89
C MET A 34 2.21 8.78 -1.15
N LEU A 35 2.69 8.64 -2.39
CA LEU A 35 3.73 7.68 -2.76
C LEU A 35 5.03 7.90 -1.98
N TYR A 36 5.56 9.14 -1.95
CA TYR A 36 6.82 9.42 -1.25
C TYR A 36 6.71 9.16 0.24
N GLN A 37 5.62 9.63 0.85
CA GLN A 37 5.36 9.42 2.26
C GLN A 37 5.26 7.92 2.60
N THR A 38 4.58 7.14 1.76
CA THR A 38 4.42 5.70 2.00
C THR A 38 5.72 4.93 1.83
N VAL A 39 6.54 5.27 0.82
CA VAL A 39 7.88 4.69 0.68
C VAL A 39 8.77 5.09 1.86
N SER A 40 8.72 6.34 2.32
CA SER A 40 9.45 6.81 3.50
C SER A 40 9.07 6.01 4.75
N VAL A 41 7.77 5.78 4.98
CA VAL A 41 7.28 4.96 6.09
C VAL A 41 7.76 3.51 5.95
N ALA A 42 7.77 2.95 4.74
CA ALA A 42 8.25 1.59 4.51
C ALA A 42 9.74 1.43 4.82
N VAL A 43 10.56 2.45 4.51
CA VAL A 43 11.98 2.48 4.86
C VAL A 43 12.17 2.68 6.36
N GLU A 44 11.49 3.66 6.97
CA GLU A 44 11.57 3.95 8.41
C GLU A 44 11.19 2.73 9.27
N ARG A 45 10.16 1.98 8.85
CA ARG A 45 9.72 0.75 9.54
C ARG A 45 10.57 -0.48 9.20
N GLY A 46 11.59 -0.33 8.37
CA GLY A 46 12.49 -1.42 8.00
C GLY A 46 11.83 -2.51 7.16
N TYR A 47 10.82 -2.17 6.35
CA TYR A 47 10.17 -3.12 5.43
C TYR A 47 10.97 -3.33 4.14
N LEU A 48 11.78 -2.32 3.78
CA LEU A 48 12.57 -2.31 2.55
C LEU A 48 14.06 -2.27 2.87
N ASN A 49 14.84 -3.10 2.19
CA ASN A 49 16.30 -2.99 2.10
C ASN A 49 16.67 -2.33 0.78
N ASN A 50 17.79 -1.60 0.75
CA ASN A 50 18.37 -0.98 -0.46
C ASN A 50 17.43 -0.02 -1.21
N ALA A 51 16.40 0.51 -0.53
CA ALA A 51 15.59 1.61 -1.03
C ALA A 51 16.35 2.93 -0.86
N THR A 52 16.40 3.75 -1.91
CA THR A 52 17.06 5.05 -1.88
C THR A 52 16.02 6.16 -1.97
N LEU A 53 16.02 7.05 -0.98
CA LEU A 53 15.23 8.29 -1.00
C LEU A 53 16.20 9.45 -0.89
N ASP A 54 15.99 10.46 -1.72
CA ASP A 54 16.71 11.73 -1.67
C ASP A 54 15.68 12.87 -1.62
N ASP A 55 15.53 13.46 -0.44
CA ASP A 55 14.64 14.59 -0.19
C ASP A 55 15.24 15.93 -0.66
N ASN A 56 16.51 15.94 -1.06
CA ASN A 56 17.28 17.13 -1.44
C ASN A 56 17.63 17.16 -2.93
N TYR A 57 17.03 16.28 -3.75
CA TYR A 57 17.36 16.18 -5.17
C TYR A 57 17.12 17.51 -5.94
N SER A 58 16.11 18.28 -5.57
CA SER A 58 15.87 19.66 -6.03
C SER A 58 15.04 20.42 -5.00
N HIS A 59 15.12 21.75 -4.97
CA HIS A 59 14.42 22.63 -4.01
C HIS A 59 12.90 22.37 -3.85
N THR A 60 12.28 21.60 -4.75
CA THR A 60 10.85 21.27 -4.74
C THR A 60 10.52 19.79 -4.98
N LEU A 61 11.50 18.94 -5.31
CA LEU A 61 11.27 17.55 -5.71
C LEU A 61 12.23 16.60 -4.99
N ALA A 62 11.67 15.45 -4.58
CA ALA A 62 12.43 14.35 -4.03
C ALA A 62 12.63 13.26 -5.09
N SER A 63 13.63 12.40 -4.90
CA SER A 63 13.88 11.23 -5.73
C SER A 63 13.59 9.96 -4.94
N ILE A 64 12.99 8.98 -5.62
CA ILE A 64 12.82 7.61 -5.12
C ILE A 64 13.46 6.66 -6.12
N ASP A 65 14.38 5.82 -5.64
CA ASP A 65 14.89 4.68 -6.39
C ASP A 65 14.68 3.37 -5.61
N LEU A 66 13.80 2.53 -6.15
CA LEU A 66 13.46 1.20 -5.63
C LEU A 66 13.94 0.07 -6.56
N THR A 67 14.77 0.37 -7.56
CA THR A 67 15.21 -0.64 -8.55
C THR A 67 16.02 -1.78 -7.94
N LYS A 68 16.74 -1.48 -6.86
CA LYS A 68 17.51 -2.45 -6.07
C LYS A 68 16.84 -2.82 -4.75
N ALA A 69 15.65 -2.29 -4.50
CA ALA A 69 14.97 -2.51 -3.25
C ALA A 69 14.51 -3.97 -3.15
N THR A 70 14.62 -4.55 -1.96
CA THR A 70 14.11 -5.88 -1.65
C THR A 70 13.31 -5.84 -0.37
N LEU A 71 12.34 -6.75 -0.21
CA LEU A 71 11.64 -6.88 1.06
C LEU A 71 12.57 -7.43 2.14
N THR A 72 12.43 -6.90 3.35
CA THR A 72 12.94 -7.55 4.56
C THR A 72 11.98 -8.65 5.01
N GLU A 73 12.35 -9.40 6.05
CA GLU A 73 11.44 -10.32 6.72
C GLU A 73 10.20 -9.57 7.24
N ALA A 74 10.39 -8.43 7.92
CA ALA A 74 9.31 -7.57 8.39
C ALA A 74 8.42 -7.06 7.24
N GLY A 75 9.02 -6.68 6.11
CA GLY A 75 8.29 -6.26 4.91
C GLY A 75 7.45 -7.38 4.31
N THR A 76 7.97 -8.61 4.31
CA THR A 76 7.23 -9.79 3.83
C THR A 76 6.06 -10.13 4.74
N THR A 77 6.25 -10.12 6.07
CA THR A 77 5.17 -10.31 7.03
C THR A 77 4.10 -9.23 6.91
N LYS A 78 4.50 -7.96 6.74
CA LYS A 78 3.55 -6.86 6.55
C LYS A 78 2.78 -6.99 5.25
N LEU A 79 3.42 -7.40 4.15
CA LEU A 79 2.76 -7.67 2.87
C LEU A 79 1.68 -8.76 3.01
N GLN A 80 1.99 -9.86 3.71
CA GLN A 80 1.02 -10.92 3.98
C GLN A 80 -0.16 -10.43 4.83
N ALA A 81 0.11 -9.66 5.89
CA ALA A 81 -0.93 -9.09 6.75
C ALA A 81 -1.88 -8.17 5.95
N LEU A 82 -1.33 -7.28 5.12
CA LEU A 82 -2.13 -6.37 4.29
C LEU A 82 -2.94 -7.10 3.23
N THR A 83 -2.39 -8.15 2.61
CA THR A 83 -3.11 -8.98 1.64
C THR A 83 -4.31 -9.65 2.30
N ASN A 84 -4.10 -10.30 3.44
CA ASN A 84 -5.17 -10.96 4.19
C ASN A 84 -6.24 -9.97 4.66
N THR A 85 -5.85 -8.76 5.09
CA THR A 85 -6.83 -7.73 5.49
C THR A 85 -7.69 -7.28 4.32
N ASN A 86 -7.11 -7.10 3.14
CA ASN A 86 -7.88 -6.72 1.95
C ASN A 86 -8.82 -7.84 1.47
N ASP A 87 -8.37 -9.09 1.48
CA ASP A 87 -9.22 -10.25 1.16
C ASP A 87 -10.44 -10.36 2.10
N ASN A 88 -10.28 -9.98 3.38
CA ASN A 88 -11.36 -9.96 4.35
C ASN A 88 -12.31 -8.76 4.20
N ASN A 89 -11.83 -7.62 3.66
CA ASN A 89 -12.65 -6.44 3.41
C ASN A 89 -13.51 -6.60 2.15
N ASP A 90 -13.01 -7.29 1.12
CA ASP A 90 -13.76 -7.61 -0.11
C ASP A 90 -14.91 -8.61 0.13
N GLY A 91 -14.87 -9.35 1.25
CA GLY A 91 -15.91 -10.30 1.66
C GLY A 91 -17.07 -9.71 2.48
N ASN A 92 -17.04 -8.42 2.83
CA ASN A 92 -18.03 -7.80 3.74
C ASN A 92 -19.07 -6.89 3.04
N GLU A 93 -19.22 -6.95 1.71
CA GLU A 93 -20.29 -6.25 0.97
C GLU A 93 -21.56 -7.11 0.74
N ALA A 94 -21.91 -8.03 1.64
CA ALA A 94 -23.12 -8.84 1.50
C ALA A 94 -23.87 -9.09 2.83
N ALA A 95 -24.28 -8.03 3.54
CA ALA A 95 -25.29 -8.17 4.59
C ALA A 95 -26.05 -6.85 4.85
N ALA A 96 -26.70 -6.31 3.83
CA ALA A 96 -27.68 -5.24 4.02
C ALA A 96 -28.87 -5.38 3.07
N ALA A 97 -29.74 -6.37 3.33
CA ALA A 97 -31.16 -6.29 3.01
C ALA A 97 -31.91 -7.24 3.94
N THR A 98 -32.39 -6.67 5.04
CA THR A 98 -33.49 -7.19 5.85
C THR A 98 -34.71 -7.42 4.96
N ASP A 99 -35.23 -8.65 4.91
CA ASP A 99 -36.64 -8.86 4.61
C ASP A 99 -37.24 -9.80 5.66
N THR A 100 -37.65 -9.16 6.75
CA THR A 100 -38.58 -9.73 7.72
C THR A 100 -39.97 -9.69 7.10
N ASP A 101 -40.40 -10.78 6.47
CA ASP A 101 -41.83 -11.01 6.26
C ASP A 101 -42.16 -12.50 6.42
N ASN A 102 -42.29 -12.90 7.68
CA ASN A 102 -42.86 -14.18 8.06
C ASN A 102 -43.96 -13.92 9.10
N GLN A 103 -45.09 -13.42 8.61
CA GLN A 103 -46.35 -13.40 9.36
C GLN A 103 -46.90 -14.82 9.39
N PRO A 104 -47.17 -15.42 10.57
CA PRO A 104 -47.99 -16.61 10.66
C PRO A 104 -49.46 -16.18 10.74
N GLU A 105 -50.25 -16.41 9.70
CA GLU A 105 -51.70 -16.41 9.85
C GLU A 105 -52.20 -17.84 10.13
N ALA A 106 -53.01 -17.91 11.19
CA ALA A 106 -53.58 -19.09 11.81
C ALA A 106 -54.86 -19.59 11.12
#